data_AF-R9NYZ7-F1
#
_entry.id   AF-R9NYZ7-F1
#
_cell.length_a   1.000
_cell.length_b   1.000
_cell.length_c   1.000
_cell.angle_alpha   90.00
_cell.angle_beta   90.00
_cell.angle_gamma   90.00
#
_symmetry.space_group_name_H-M   'P 1'
#
loop_
_entity.id
_entity.type
_entity.pdbx_description
1 polymer ?
#
loop_
_entity_poly.entity_id
_entity_poly.type
_entity_poly.pdbx_seq_one_letter_code
_entity_poly.pdbx_strand_id
1 'polypeptide(L)'
;MPPSRSPSLSAPPINLRHPLPAPPIQCIPPASASSSRVPNRHSKPSSSSASSSSSTSYKTSHHRHQPSPSPSPYYSSSSHPSPASCGSASSSASSLRTPPDLLVNGSSVGHVAGGAKGGSLLEVNTWNGMLVKPRAPKMLSREEILRRQTLLISLPADSSWQLPSPPSSPKRKRPSSLAVRYRDAARHLKHLSDTHPIPCLLSACQQLDSVLLFCQSFWLDDAECGRCIAKNWSSLFGLLRYTSNAVKGLAGKDVLLAVCRLVEAAVLRKLHRHDSELLLSKVQDKAIEMQEVGGMLKRQMEDLERSDRLAVQASDLLTKRLRSDCPRLWKRITEQDEIQARQIDVGREEGCVVKAWPTLSSGMPELVAFGRLAVAETARRDGLVEFQLVEVREEE
;
A
#
# COMPACT_ATOMS: atom_id res chain seq x y z
N MET A 1 24.14 67.10 -4.68
CA MET A 1 23.73 65.70 -4.51
C MET A 1 24.16 65.22 -3.14
N PRO A 2 23.24 64.91 -2.22
CA PRO A 2 23.59 64.41 -0.90
C PRO A 2 23.77 62.87 -0.92
N PRO A 3 24.70 62.30 -0.13
CA PRO A 3 24.90 60.87 -0.07
C PRO A 3 23.82 60.16 0.76
N SER A 4 23.20 59.13 0.21
CA SER A 4 22.24 58.26 0.88
C SER A 4 22.94 57.37 1.91
N ARG A 5 22.50 57.44 3.17
CA ARG A 5 22.94 56.53 4.23
C ARG A 5 22.14 55.24 4.19
N SER A 6 22.84 54.10 4.18
CA SER A 6 22.27 52.76 4.28
C SER A 6 21.79 52.44 5.70
N PRO A 7 20.66 51.74 5.90
CA PRO A 7 20.22 51.32 7.23
C PRO A 7 20.95 50.04 7.67
N SER A 8 21.50 50.05 8.89
CA SER A 8 22.08 48.85 9.51
C SER A 8 20.98 47.98 10.12
N LEU A 9 20.83 46.75 9.63
CA LEU A 9 19.94 45.74 10.19
C LEU A 9 20.67 44.99 11.33
N SER A 10 20.47 45.46 12.55
CA SER A 10 20.87 44.77 13.77
C SER A 10 19.83 43.72 14.14
N ALA A 11 20.03 42.47 13.72
CA ALA A 11 19.19 41.35 14.17
C ALA A 11 19.59 40.91 15.60
N PRO A 12 18.64 40.69 16.52
CA PRO A 12 18.93 40.21 17.87
C PRO A 12 19.37 38.73 17.87
N PRO A 13 20.20 38.30 18.84
CA PRO A 13 20.71 36.94 18.91
C PRO A 13 19.62 35.93 19.26
N ILE A 14 19.57 34.84 18.51
CA ILE A 14 18.66 33.70 18.73
C ILE A 14 19.20 32.86 19.89
N ASN A 15 18.50 32.88 21.03
CA ASN A 15 18.78 31.97 22.14
C ASN A 15 18.27 30.55 21.81
N LEU A 16 19.16 29.71 21.28
CA LEU A 16 18.93 28.27 21.11
C LEU A 16 19.29 27.51 22.39
N ARG A 17 18.38 27.32 23.36
CA ARG A 17 18.52 26.24 24.37
C ARG A 17 17.18 25.76 24.94
N HIS A 18 16.71 24.62 24.44
CA HIS A 18 16.16 23.57 25.29
C HIS A 18 16.93 22.28 24.98
N PRO A 19 17.49 21.58 26.00
CA PRO A 19 18.11 20.28 25.77
C PRO A 19 17.05 19.28 25.31
N LEU A 20 17.36 18.56 24.23
CA LEU A 20 16.53 17.45 23.76
C LEU A 20 16.44 16.38 24.87
N PRO A 21 15.26 15.77 25.08
CA PRO A 21 15.13 14.65 26.00
C PRO A 21 16.03 13.48 25.55
N ALA A 22 16.64 12.82 26.53
CA ALA A 22 17.53 11.69 26.29
C ALA A 22 16.80 10.58 25.51
N PRO A 23 17.47 9.93 24.53
CA PRO A 23 16.87 8.84 23.78
C PRO A 23 16.54 7.67 24.70
N PRO A 24 15.44 6.92 24.43
CA PRO A 24 15.10 5.74 25.20
C PRO A 24 16.24 4.71 25.12
N ILE A 25 16.65 4.23 26.29
CA ILE A 25 17.67 3.19 26.47
C ILE A 25 17.21 1.95 25.68
N GLN A 26 17.98 1.60 24.65
CA GLN A 26 17.77 0.38 23.88
C GLN A 26 18.03 -0.82 24.81
N CYS A 27 17.02 -1.69 24.97
CA CYS A 27 17.20 -2.98 25.62
C CYS A 27 18.19 -3.82 24.78
N ILE A 28 19.39 -3.99 25.33
CA ILE A 28 20.40 -4.91 24.82
C ILE A 28 19.84 -6.33 24.96
N PRO A 29 19.76 -7.14 23.88
CA PRO A 29 19.36 -8.54 24.01
C PRO A 29 20.43 -9.31 24.80
N PRO A 30 20.04 -10.29 25.64
CA PRO A 30 20.98 -11.02 26.48
C PRO A 30 22.02 -11.75 25.62
N ALA A 31 23.29 -11.48 25.92
CA ALA A 31 24.43 -12.14 25.29
C ALA A 31 24.40 -13.63 25.64
N SER A 32 24.34 -14.47 24.60
CA SER A 32 24.54 -15.91 24.69
C SER A 32 25.94 -16.20 25.23
N ALA A 33 26.00 -16.61 26.50
CA ALA A 33 27.22 -17.07 27.14
C ALA A 33 27.71 -18.35 26.45
N SER A 34 28.71 -18.20 25.57
CA SER A 34 29.49 -19.31 25.02
C SER A 34 30.84 -19.32 25.73
N SER A 35 30.90 -20.07 26.83
CA SER A 35 32.13 -20.41 27.53
C SER A 35 32.74 -21.65 26.90
N SER A 36 33.92 -21.51 26.28
CA SER A 36 34.95 -22.56 26.30
C SER A 36 36.30 -21.98 25.87
N ARG A 37 37.19 -21.83 26.86
CA ARG A 37 38.64 -21.67 26.69
C ARG A 37 39.25 -22.90 26.02
N VAL A 38 40.14 -22.69 25.05
CA VAL A 38 41.39 -23.48 24.88
C VAL A 38 42.48 -22.57 24.33
N PRO A 39 43.70 -22.55 24.89
CA PRO A 39 44.86 -21.90 24.29
C PRO A 39 45.84 -22.93 23.70
N ASN A 40 46.37 -22.71 22.49
CA ASN A 40 47.81 -22.88 22.22
C ASN A 40 48.27 -22.50 20.79
N ARG A 41 49.32 -21.68 20.79
CA ARG A 41 50.58 -21.74 20.02
C ARG A 41 50.61 -21.82 18.47
N HIS A 42 51.26 -20.78 17.93
CA HIS A 42 52.36 -20.76 16.96
C HIS A 42 52.36 -21.75 15.78
N SER A 43 52.24 -21.23 14.55
CA SER A 43 53.36 -21.14 13.57
C SER A 43 52.90 -20.50 12.23
N LYS A 44 53.74 -19.63 11.68
CA LYS A 44 53.83 -19.20 10.27
C LYS A 44 54.96 -20.06 9.60
N PRO A 45 55.36 -19.84 8.33
CA PRO A 45 54.62 -19.79 7.07
C PRO A 45 55.31 -20.61 5.94
N SER A 46 54.63 -20.90 4.83
CA SER A 46 55.23 -21.21 3.49
C SER A 46 54.08 -21.48 2.50
N SER A 47 53.83 -20.62 1.51
CA SER A 47 54.48 -20.48 0.18
C SER A 47 54.03 -21.51 -0.87
N SER A 48 53.56 -20.91 -1.99
CA SER A 48 53.78 -21.26 -3.41
C SER A 48 53.00 -22.40 -4.09
N SER A 49 52.35 -21.97 -5.19
CA SER A 49 52.27 -22.58 -6.54
C SER A 49 51.57 -23.94 -6.71
N ALA A 50 50.93 -24.29 -7.81
CA ALA A 50 50.43 -23.70 -9.05
C ALA A 50 49.71 -24.86 -9.78
N SER A 51 48.81 -24.55 -10.73
CA SER A 51 48.46 -25.33 -11.95
C SER A 51 48.54 -26.87 -11.92
N SER A 52 47.52 -27.63 -12.34
CA SER A 52 47.15 -27.78 -13.77
C SER A 52 45.92 -28.70 -13.92
N SER A 53 45.06 -28.32 -14.85
CA SER A 53 44.23 -29.13 -15.76
C SER A 53 44.34 -30.67 -15.74
N SER A 54 43.19 -31.36 -15.72
CA SER A 54 42.93 -32.48 -16.65
C SER A 54 41.43 -32.68 -16.89
N SER A 55 41.08 -32.73 -18.16
CA SER A 55 39.80 -33.04 -18.79
C SER A 55 39.52 -34.55 -18.87
N THR A 56 38.27 -34.97 -18.68
CA THR A 56 37.62 -36.18 -19.26
C THR A 56 36.12 -35.94 -19.10
N SER A 57 35.28 -35.72 -20.11
CA SER A 57 35.00 -36.41 -21.37
C SER A 57 34.44 -37.83 -21.17
N TYR A 58 33.13 -37.93 -20.96
CA TYR A 58 32.33 -39.11 -21.24
C TYR A 58 31.02 -38.69 -21.92
N LYS A 59 30.93 -39.03 -23.22
CA LYS A 59 29.68 -39.39 -23.91
C LYS A 59 29.10 -40.60 -23.14
N THR A 60 27.80 -40.85 -23.04
CA THR A 60 26.86 -41.37 -24.04
C THR A 60 25.66 -41.79 -23.16
N SER A 61 24.39 -41.57 -23.49
CA SER A 61 23.58 -42.61 -24.13
C SER A 61 22.12 -42.16 -24.14
N HIS A 62 21.47 -42.40 -25.27
CA HIS A 62 20.06 -42.22 -25.52
C HIS A 62 19.20 -43.25 -24.76
N HIS A 63 18.04 -42.84 -24.26
CA HIS A 63 16.89 -43.73 -24.16
C HIS A 63 15.65 -43.05 -24.74
N ARG A 64 15.33 -43.42 -25.98
CA ARG A 64 13.97 -43.43 -26.52
C ARG A 64 13.22 -44.56 -25.85
N HIS A 65 11.99 -44.32 -25.40
CA HIS A 65 10.93 -45.32 -25.49
C HIS A 65 9.67 -44.67 -26.04
N GLN A 66 9.13 -45.37 -27.04
CA GLN A 66 7.98 -45.06 -27.86
C GLN A 66 6.65 -45.31 -27.11
N PRO A 67 5.53 -44.83 -27.67
CA PRO A 67 4.19 -44.93 -27.11
C PRO A 67 3.53 -46.28 -27.47
N SER A 68 2.60 -46.72 -26.63
CA SER A 68 1.67 -47.82 -26.97
C SER A 68 0.23 -47.28 -27.03
N PRO A 69 -0.45 -47.43 -28.17
CA PRO A 69 -1.88 -47.19 -28.35
C PRO A 69 -2.66 -48.51 -28.24
N SER A 70 -3.96 -48.46 -27.88
CA SER A 70 -4.97 -49.50 -28.16
C SER A 70 -6.36 -49.13 -27.60
N PRO A 71 -7.47 -49.69 -28.13
CA PRO A 71 -8.57 -48.88 -28.66
C PRO A 71 -10.01 -49.27 -28.20
N SER A 72 -10.97 -48.34 -28.45
CA SER A 72 -12.40 -48.58 -28.81
C SER A 72 -13.38 -49.18 -27.76
N PRO A 73 -14.73 -49.22 -27.97
CA PRO A 73 -15.64 -48.37 -28.77
C PRO A 73 -17.03 -48.04 -28.11
N TYR A 74 -17.79 -47.15 -28.77
CA TYR A 74 -19.27 -47.11 -28.92
C TYR A 74 -20.21 -47.07 -27.69
N TYR A 75 -20.97 -45.97 -27.56
CA TYR A 75 -22.44 -46.03 -27.61
C TYR A 75 -23.03 -44.72 -28.15
N SER A 76 -24.07 -44.90 -28.95
CA SER A 76 -24.72 -43.93 -29.83
C SER A 76 -25.79 -43.08 -29.14
N SER A 77 -26.03 -41.91 -29.72
CA SER A 77 -27.34 -41.30 -30.01
C SER A 77 -28.41 -41.20 -28.90
N SER A 78 -28.70 -39.98 -28.45
CA SER A 78 -30.09 -39.51 -28.43
C SER A 78 -30.21 -38.00 -28.61
N SER A 79 -30.75 -37.64 -29.77
CA SER A 79 -31.34 -36.36 -30.12
C SER A 79 -32.69 -36.20 -29.41
N HIS A 80 -33.05 -35.00 -28.94
CA HIS A 80 -34.39 -34.36 -28.95
C HIS A 80 -34.38 -33.04 -28.13
N PRO A 81 -35.34 -32.12 -28.34
CA PRO A 81 -35.05 -30.73 -28.72
C PRO A 81 -35.15 -29.69 -27.60
N SER A 82 -34.56 -28.52 -27.87
CA SER A 82 -34.69 -27.28 -27.09
C SER A 82 -36.14 -26.84 -26.88
N PRO A 83 -36.47 -26.30 -25.69
CA PRO A 83 -37.49 -25.29 -25.56
C PRO A 83 -36.92 -23.94 -25.11
N ALA A 84 -37.39 -22.93 -25.83
CA ALA A 84 -37.50 -21.51 -25.53
C ALA A 84 -36.96 -20.94 -24.21
N SER A 85 -36.16 -19.89 -24.38
CA SER A 85 -35.81 -18.85 -23.42
C SER A 85 -37.02 -18.32 -22.64
N CYS A 86 -36.98 -18.45 -21.32
CA CYS A 86 -37.71 -17.59 -20.40
C CYS A 86 -36.70 -16.95 -19.44
N GLY A 87 -36.66 -15.62 -19.44
CA GLY A 87 -35.73 -14.83 -18.65
C GLY A 87 -35.88 -15.11 -17.16
N SER A 88 -34.85 -15.71 -16.56
CA SER A 88 -34.72 -15.80 -15.12
C SER A 88 -34.03 -14.54 -14.61
N ALA A 89 -34.83 -13.67 -13.99
CA ALA A 89 -34.34 -12.69 -13.04
C ALA A 89 -33.57 -13.43 -11.93
N SER A 90 -32.25 -13.31 -11.94
CA SER A 90 -31.40 -13.85 -10.90
C SER A 90 -31.64 -13.05 -9.61
N SER A 91 -32.38 -13.70 -8.71
CA SER A 91 -32.45 -13.47 -7.28
C SER A 91 -31.12 -12.96 -6.73
N SER A 92 -31.13 -11.70 -6.27
CA SER A 92 -30.07 -11.13 -5.47
C SER A 92 -30.03 -11.87 -4.14
N ALA A 93 -29.05 -12.76 -3.99
CA ALA A 93 -28.71 -13.31 -2.69
C ALA A 93 -28.37 -12.13 -1.76
N SER A 94 -29.23 -11.94 -0.76
CA SER A 94 -29.04 -11.05 0.37
C SER A 94 -27.83 -11.52 1.17
N SER A 95 -26.64 -11.10 0.74
CA SER A 95 -25.44 -11.22 1.55
C SER A 95 -25.59 -10.24 2.71
N LEU A 96 -25.85 -10.81 3.88
CA LEU A 96 -25.82 -10.18 5.18
C LEU A 96 -24.61 -9.25 5.24
N ARG A 97 -24.89 -7.95 5.33
CA ARG A 97 -23.89 -6.95 5.68
C ARG A 97 -23.34 -7.32 7.05
N THR A 98 -22.19 -7.98 7.08
CA THR A 98 -21.31 -7.89 8.24
C THR A 98 -21.02 -6.41 8.44
N PRO A 99 -21.29 -5.86 9.64
CA PRO A 99 -20.89 -4.50 9.94
C PRO A 99 -19.37 -4.37 9.76
N PRO A 100 -18.85 -3.18 9.43
CA PRO A 100 -17.41 -2.94 9.47
C PRO A 100 -16.96 -3.02 10.93
N ASP A 101 -16.70 -4.23 11.42
CA ASP A 101 -16.24 -4.46 12.78
C ASP A 101 -14.76 -4.06 12.90
N LEU A 102 -14.57 -3.02 13.71
CA LEU A 102 -13.63 -2.97 14.83
C LEU A 102 -12.14 -3.06 14.46
N LEU A 103 -11.62 -1.98 13.87
CA LEU A 103 -10.29 -1.47 14.23
C LEU A 103 -10.40 -0.63 15.51
N VAL A 104 -10.82 -1.27 16.61
CA VAL A 104 -10.62 -0.79 17.97
C VAL A 104 -9.58 -1.72 18.60
N ASN A 105 -8.32 -1.33 18.48
CA ASN A 105 -7.25 -1.48 19.48
C ASN A 105 -5.90 -1.34 18.80
N GLY A 106 -5.18 -0.26 19.10
CA GLY A 106 -3.75 -0.15 18.76
C GLY A 106 -3.21 1.26 18.54
N SER A 107 -4.03 2.31 18.49
CA SER A 107 -3.52 3.69 18.33
C SER A 107 -4.23 4.70 19.22
N SER A 108 -4.43 4.34 20.49
CA SER A 108 -4.41 5.34 21.57
C SER A 108 -3.04 5.31 22.25
N VAL A 109 -1.97 5.53 21.48
CA VAL A 109 -0.71 5.95 22.09
C VAL A 109 -0.90 7.42 22.45
N GLY A 110 -1.04 7.66 23.75
CA GLY A 110 -1.43 8.94 24.31
C GLY A 110 -0.53 10.08 23.85
N HIS A 111 -1.14 11.09 23.23
CA HIS A 111 -0.69 12.46 23.42
C HIS A 111 -1.18 12.92 24.81
N VAL A 112 -0.47 12.50 25.85
CA VAL A 112 -0.51 13.22 27.14
C VAL A 112 0.41 14.42 26.99
N ALA A 113 -0.06 15.44 26.28
CA ALA A 113 0.55 16.76 26.33
C ALA A 113 -0.10 17.53 27.47
N GLY A 114 0.64 17.66 28.57
CA GLY A 114 0.60 18.81 29.48
C GLY A 114 -0.69 19.00 30.28
N GLY A 115 -0.59 18.76 31.58
CA GLY A 115 -1.68 18.93 32.53
C GLY A 115 -2.42 20.26 32.44
N ALA A 116 -3.74 20.17 32.28
CA ALA A 116 -4.71 21.06 32.89
C ALA A 116 -6.02 20.27 33.04
N LYS A 117 -6.56 20.25 34.26
CA LYS A 117 -7.78 19.53 34.66
C LYS A 117 -8.94 19.85 33.69
N GLY A 118 -9.55 18.82 33.08
CA GLY A 118 -10.95 18.87 32.62
C GLY A 118 -11.26 18.87 31.10
N GLY A 119 -10.32 18.54 30.21
CA GLY A 119 -10.58 18.49 28.77
C GLY A 119 -11.15 17.15 28.29
N SER A 120 -12.43 17.12 27.89
CA SER A 120 -13.06 15.99 27.17
C SER A 120 -12.33 15.72 25.86
N LEU A 121 -11.76 14.53 25.68
CA LEU A 121 -11.24 14.03 24.39
C LEU A 121 -12.39 14.05 23.37
N LEU A 122 -12.20 14.74 22.24
CA LEU A 122 -13.16 14.73 21.13
C LEU A 122 -12.87 13.52 20.23
N GLU A 123 -13.88 12.71 19.93
CA GLU A 123 -13.76 11.57 19.02
C GLU A 123 -13.96 12.03 17.57
N VAL A 124 -13.19 11.50 16.64
CA VAL A 124 -13.36 11.80 15.21
C VAL A 124 -14.32 10.78 14.62
N ASN A 125 -15.42 11.25 14.03
CA ASN A 125 -16.38 10.40 13.36
C ASN A 125 -15.72 9.73 12.13
N THR A 126 -15.71 8.40 12.11
CA THR A 126 -15.08 7.58 11.08
C THR A 126 -15.72 7.74 9.69
N TRP A 127 -16.94 8.29 9.60
CA TRP A 127 -17.66 8.43 8.34
C TRP A 127 -17.34 9.71 7.56
N ASN A 128 -16.99 10.80 8.26
CA ASN A 128 -16.75 12.11 7.63
C ASN A 128 -15.51 12.85 8.14
N GLY A 129 -14.76 12.27 9.09
CA GLY A 129 -13.53 12.87 9.61
C GLY A 129 -13.75 14.13 10.46
N MET A 130 -15.00 14.47 10.79
CA MET A 130 -15.28 15.60 11.67
C MET A 130 -15.09 15.22 13.12
N LEU A 131 -14.51 16.14 13.91
CA LEU A 131 -14.50 16.07 15.37
C LEU A 131 -15.95 16.11 15.86
N VAL A 132 -16.43 14.99 16.41
CA VAL A 132 -17.74 14.89 17.02
C VAL A 132 -17.54 14.83 18.52
N LYS A 133 -18.26 15.68 19.25
CA LYS A 133 -18.29 15.60 20.71
C LYS A 133 -18.77 14.20 21.09
N PRO A 134 -18.02 13.42 21.88
CA PRO A 134 -18.44 12.08 22.29
C PRO A 134 -19.83 12.23 22.89
N ARG A 135 -20.83 11.63 22.23
CA ARG A 135 -22.16 11.59 22.80
C ARG A 135 -22.03 10.65 23.98
N ALA A 136 -22.15 11.19 25.19
CA ALA A 136 -22.23 10.36 26.39
C ALA A 136 -23.23 9.24 26.12
N PRO A 137 -22.87 7.96 26.40
CA PRO A 137 -23.74 6.84 26.13
C PRO A 137 -25.08 7.13 26.78
N LYS A 138 -26.11 7.40 25.95
CA LYS A 138 -27.48 7.56 26.45
C LYS A 138 -27.91 6.17 26.89
N MET A 139 -27.70 5.87 28.17
CA MET A 139 -28.34 4.72 28.79
C MET A 139 -29.83 4.97 28.71
N LEU A 140 -30.51 4.20 27.86
CA LEU A 140 -31.96 4.23 27.78
C LEU A 140 -32.49 3.84 29.16
N SER A 141 -33.43 4.61 29.69
CA SER A 141 -34.05 4.24 30.96
C SER A 141 -34.80 2.92 30.79
N ARG A 142 -34.94 2.16 31.88
CA ARG A 142 -35.66 0.88 31.87
C ARG A 142 -37.08 1.04 31.31
N GLU A 143 -37.73 2.18 31.61
CA GLU A 143 -39.06 2.52 31.13
C GLU A 143 -39.09 2.74 29.62
N GLU A 144 -38.08 3.41 29.05
CA GLU A 144 -37.96 3.60 27.60
C GLU A 144 -37.68 2.27 26.88
N ILE A 145 -36.87 1.39 27.49
CA ILE A 145 -36.62 0.04 26.96
C ILE A 145 -37.93 -0.76 26.94
N LEU A 146 -38.67 -0.77 28.05
CA LEU A 146 -39.96 -1.46 28.14
C LEU A 146 -40.98 -0.87 27.17
N ARG A 147 -41.04 0.45 27.04
CA ARG A 147 -41.91 1.13 26.07
C ARG A 147 -41.61 0.70 24.63
N ARG A 148 -40.33 0.58 24.27
CA ARG A 148 -39.91 0.08 22.95
C ARG A 148 -40.26 -1.38 22.73
N GLN A 149 -40.11 -2.23 23.75
CA GLN A 149 -40.52 -3.62 23.68
C GLN A 149 -42.05 -3.75 23.48
N THR A 150 -42.84 -2.98 24.22
CA THR A 150 -44.31 -2.94 24.03
C THR A 150 -44.69 -2.42 22.65
N LEU A 151 -43.99 -1.41 22.14
CA LEU A 151 -44.19 -0.93 20.76
C LEU A 151 -43.86 -2.01 19.73
N LEU A 152 -42.77 -2.76 19.90
CA LEU A 152 -42.41 -3.87 19.00
C LEU A 152 -43.42 -5.01 19.03
N ILE A 153 -43.98 -5.33 20.21
CA ILE A 153 -45.01 -6.37 20.37
C ILE A 153 -46.35 -5.94 19.77
N SER A 154 -46.66 -4.64 19.82
CA SER A 154 -47.90 -4.09 19.25
C SER A 154 -47.85 -3.83 17.74
N LEU A 155 -46.71 -4.09 17.09
CA LEU A 155 -46.64 -4.05 15.63
C LEU A 155 -47.42 -5.25 15.05
N PRO A 156 -48.30 -5.03 14.06
CA PRO A 156 -49.05 -6.12 13.44
C PRO A 156 -48.11 -7.16 12.83
N ALA A 157 -48.21 -8.42 13.24
CA ALA A 157 -47.36 -9.50 12.72
C ALA A 157 -47.52 -9.71 11.20
N ASP A 158 -48.67 -9.33 10.65
CA ASP A 158 -49.05 -9.57 9.24
C ASP A 158 -48.75 -8.42 8.30
N SER A 159 -48.05 -7.39 8.79
CA SER A 159 -47.69 -6.28 7.92
C SER A 159 -46.47 -6.67 7.08
N SER A 160 -46.74 -7.05 5.83
CA SER A 160 -45.78 -6.98 4.73
C SER A 160 -45.35 -5.53 4.56
N TRP A 161 -44.49 -5.05 5.47
CA TRP A 161 -43.74 -3.80 5.32
C TRP A 161 -42.73 -4.01 4.20
N GLN A 162 -43.23 -4.25 2.99
CA GLN A 162 -42.46 -4.19 1.78
C GLN A 162 -42.19 -2.70 1.58
N LEU A 163 -41.15 -2.21 2.26
CA LEU A 163 -40.61 -0.89 2.02
C LEU A 163 -40.46 -0.76 0.51
N PRO A 164 -40.97 0.33 -0.10
CA PRO A 164 -40.83 0.52 -1.53
C PRO A 164 -39.36 0.33 -1.88
N SER A 165 -39.11 -0.55 -2.85
CA SER A 165 -37.76 -0.85 -3.31
C SER A 165 -37.01 0.48 -3.45
N PRO A 166 -35.86 0.65 -2.77
CA PRO A 166 -35.15 1.92 -2.82
C PRO A 166 -34.96 2.30 -4.29
N PRO A 167 -35.18 3.58 -4.65
CA PRO A 167 -35.09 4.02 -6.04
C PRO A 167 -33.79 3.51 -6.63
N SER A 168 -33.86 2.99 -7.86
CA SER A 168 -32.70 2.42 -8.55
C SER A 168 -31.55 3.41 -8.44
N SER A 169 -30.54 3.08 -7.63
CA SER A 169 -29.44 4.00 -7.38
C SER A 169 -28.87 4.41 -8.74
N PRO A 170 -28.57 5.71 -8.94
CA PRO A 170 -28.04 6.19 -10.22
C PRO A 170 -26.92 5.25 -10.64
N LYS A 171 -27.03 4.71 -11.86
CA LYS A 171 -26.11 3.70 -12.42
C LYS A 171 -24.70 4.30 -12.46
N ARG A 172 -23.98 4.24 -11.34
CA ARG A 172 -22.56 4.55 -11.30
C ARG A 172 -21.92 3.59 -12.28
N LYS A 173 -21.13 4.12 -13.23
CA LYS A 173 -20.28 3.30 -14.08
C LYS A 173 -19.57 2.33 -13.15
N ARG A 174 -19.82 1.03 -13.36
CA ARG A 174 -19.17 0.01 -12.54
C ARG A 174 -17.67 0.21 -12.74
N PRO A 175 -16.85 0.23 -11.68
CA PRO A 175 -15.40 0.19 -11.85
C PRO A 175 -15.08 -0.98 -12.76
N SER A 176 -14.03 -0.88 -13.59
CA SER A 176 -13.62 -2.01 -14.42
C SER A 176 -13.48 -3.25 -13.55
N SER A 177 -13.81 -4.39 -14.15
CA SER A 177 -13.54 -5.70 -13.54
C SER A 177 -12.10 -5.78 -13.04
N LEU A 178 -11.16 -5.17 -13.77
CA LEU A 178 -9.74 -5.15 -13.42
C LEU A 178 -9.44 -4.35 -12.14
N ALA A 179 -9.92 -3.11 -12.01
CA ALA A 179 -9.69 -2.28 -10.81
C ALA A 179 -10.24 -2.95 -9.54
N VAL A 180 -11.39 -3.63 -9.64
CA VAL A 180 -11.98 -4.41 -8.54
C VAL A 180 -11.07 -5.56 -8.15
N ARG A 181 -10.55 -6.33 -9.10
CA ARG A 181 -9.63 -7.46 -8.82
C ARG A 181 -8.35 -7.02 -8.14
N TYR A 182 -7.76 -5.91 -8.56
CA TYR A 182 -6.59 -5.35 -7.87
C TYR A 182 -6.89 -4.99 -6.42
N ARG A 183 -8.08 -4.44 -6.11
CA ARG A 183 -8.48 -4.17 -4.72
C ARG A 183 -8.70 -5.43 -3.92
N ASP A 184 -9.33 -6.44 -4.51
CA ASP A 184 -9.61 -7.70 -3.84
C ASP A 184 -8.30 -8.41 -3.49
N ALA A 185 -7.36 -8.47 -4.45
CA ALA A 185 -6.00 -8.96 -4.23
C ALA A 185 -5.25 -8.15 -3.15
N ALA A 186 -5.35 -6.81 -3.19
CA ALA A 186 -4.75 -5.94 -2.18
C ALA A 186 -5.32 -6.19 -0.78
N ARG A 187 -6.65 -6.33 -0.63
CA ARG A 187 -7.29 -6.64 0.65
C ARG A 187 -6.88 -8.02 1.15
N HIS A 188 -6.83 -9.02 0.27
CA HIS A 188 -6.38 -10.36 0.62
C HIS A 188 -4.96 -10.34 1.21
N LEU A 189 -4.01 -9.69 0.52
CA LEU A 189 -2.64 -9.52 1.03
C LEU A 189 -2.57 -8.76 2.35
N LYS A 190 -3.38 -7.70 2.50
CA LYS A 190 -3.46 -6.97 3.75
C LYS A 190 -3.92 -7.89 4.89
N HIS A 191 -4.99 -8.65 4.68
CA HIS A 191 -5.49 -9.59 5.68
C HIS A 191 -4.48 -10.67 6.03
N LEU A 192 -3.80 -11.25 5.04
CA LEU A 192 -2.70 -12.18 5.28
C LEU A 192 -1.61 -11.55 6.16
N SER A 193 -1.22 -10.31 5.85
CA SER A 193 -0.20 -9.61 6.62
C SER A 193 -0.60 -9.33 8.07
N ASP A 194 -1.89 -9.07 8.30
CA ASP A 194 -2.47 -8.78 9.61
C ASP A 194 -2.57 -10.06 10.48
N THR A 195 -2.50 -11.26 9.88
CA THR A 195 -2.46 -12.52 10.64
C THR A 195 -1.13 -12.74 11.38
N HIS A 196 -0.08 -12.00 11.01
CA HIS A 196 1.23 -12.12 11.65
C HIS A 196 1.28 -11.26 12.93
N PRO A 197 1.46 -11.87 14.12
CA PRO A 197 1.38 -11.14 15.40
C PRO A 197 2.57 -10.19 15.64
N ILE A 198 3.69 -10.40 14.94
CA ILE A 198 4.92 -9.62 15.08
C ILE A 198 5.33 -9.13 13.68
N PRO A 199 5.68 -7.84 13.52
CA PRO A 199 6.22 -7.34 12.26
C PRO A 199 7.47 -8.14 11.84
N CYS A 200 7.32 -8.89 10.76
CA CYS A 200 8.39 -9.66 10.13
C CYS A 200 8.55 -9.22 8.66
N LEU A 201 9.63 -9.64 8.02
CA LEU A 201 9.89 -9.30 6.62
C LEU A 201 8.76 -9.77 5.70
N LEU A 202 8.20 -10.96 5.95
CA LEU A 202 7.08 -11.50 5.16
C LEU A 202 5.85 -10.59 5.23
N SER A 203 5.41 -10.24 6.44
CA SER A 203 4.28 -9.31 6.65
C SER A 203 4.55 -7.94 6.03
N ALA A 204 5.76 -7.41 6.16
CA ALA A 204 6.15 -6.14 5.55
C ALA A 204 6.10 -6.19 4.00
N CYS A 205 6.56 -7.29 3.38
CA CYS A 205 6.48 -7.50 1.93
C CYS A 205 5.02 -7.62 1.47
N GLN A 206 4.18 -8.38 2.17
CA GLN A 206 2.75 -8.52 1.86
C GLN A 206 2.00 -7.19 1.97
N GLN A 207 2.30 -6.38 2.98
CA GLN A 207 1.70 -5.05 3.14
C GLN A 207 2.15 -4.08 2.06
N LEU A 208 3.44 -4.08 1.72
CA LEU A 208 3.92 -3.20 0.66
C LEU A 208 3.32 -3.62 -0.69
N ASP A 209 3.23 -4.91 -1.01
CA ASP A 209 2.56 -5.38 -2.23
C ASP A 209 1.06 -5.02 -2.21
N SER A 210 0.38 -5.12 -1.06
CA SER A 210 -0.99 -4.64 -0.89
C SER A 210 -1.14 -3.14 -1.22
N VAL A 211 -0.25 -2.28 -0.69
CA VAL A 211 -0.23 -0.84 -1.00
C VAL A 211 -0.07 -0.61 -2.50
N LEU A 212 0.86 -1.32 -3.13
CA LEU A 212 1.17 -1.23 -4.55
C LEU A 212 -0.04 -1.62 -5.42
N LEU A 213 -0.75 -2.69 -5.07
CA LEU A 213 -1.98 -3.10 -5.74
C LEU A 213 -3.14 -2.11 -5.52
N PHE A 214 -3.26 -1.50 -4.33
CA PHE A 214 -4.23 -0.41 -4.13
C PHE A 214 -3.92 0.79 -5.02
N CYS A 215 -2.65 1.22 -5.11
CA CYS A 215 -2.23 2.30 -6.01
C CYS A 215 -2.61 2.01 -7.46
N GLN A 216 -2.39 0.77 -7.94
CA GLN A 216 -2.78 0.37 -9.29
C GLN A 216 -4.30 0.43 -9.47
N SER A 217 -5.07 -0.08 -8.50
CA SER A 217 -6.54 -0.02 -8.56
C SER A 217 -7.08 1.41 -8.60
N PHE A 218 -6.45 2.33 -7.86
CA PHE A 218 -6.89 3.72 -7.80
C PHE A 218 -6.52 4.48 -9.06
N TRP A 219 -5.38 4.15 -9.67
CA TRP A 219 -4.99 4.69 -10.96
C TRP A 219 -5.94 4.25 -12.08
N LEU A 220 -6.37 2.98 -12.10
CA LEU A 220 -7.36 2.48 -13.06
C LEU A 220 -8.71 3.20 -12.91
N ASP A 221 -9.20 3.34 -11.68
CA ASP A 221 -10.42 4.08 -11.37
C ASP A 221 -10.37 5.55 -11.84
N ASP A 222 -9.23 6.23 -11.63
CA ASP A 222 -9.02 7.61 -12.09
C ASP A 222 -9.07 7.69 -13.62
N ALA A 223 -8.44 6.73 -14.32
CA ALA A 223 -8.41 6.67 -15.78
C ALA A 223 -9.82 6.45 -16.36
N GLU A 224 -10.62 5.58 -15.75
CA GLU A 224 -12.01 5.33 -16.15
C GLU A 224 -12.94 6.50 -15.85
N CYS A 225 -12.74 7.18 -14.71
CA CYS A 225 -13.53 8.34 -14.33
C CYS A 225 -13.10 9.62 -15.06
N GLY A 226 -11.92 9.63 -15.69
CA GLY A 226 -11.31 10.82 -16.30
C GLY A 226 -10.93 11.90 -15.28
N ARG A 227 -10.86 11.57 -13.99
CA ARG A 227 -10.54 12.51 -12.90
C ARG A 227 -9.99 11.78 -11.68
N CYS A 228 -9.20 12.50 -10.88
CA CYS A 228 -8.69 11.98 -9.62
C CYS A 228 -9.81 11.76 -8.59
N ILE A 229 -9.88 10.56 -8.01
CA ILE A 229 -10.73 10.23 -6.87
C ILE A 229 -9.94 10.43 -5.57
N ALA A 230 -9.80 11.69 -5.13
CA ALA A 230 -8.94 12.06 -4.00
C ALA A 230 -9.17 11.25 -2.71
N LYS A 231 -10.40 10.81 -2.45
CA LYS A 231 -10.75 9.97 -1.30
C LYS A 231 -10.02 8.62 -1.30
N ASN A 232 -9.83 8.02 -2.48
CA ASN A 232 -9.11 6.75 -2.60
C ASN A 232 -7.63 6.99 -2.23
N TRP A 233 -7.01 7.99 -2.86
CA TRP A 233 -5.61 8.34 -2.64
C TRP A 233 -5.30 8.76 -1.20
N SER A 234 -6.15 9.57 -0.57
CA SER A 234 -5.96 10.00 0.82
C SER A 234 -6.09 8.84 1.82
N SER A 235 -6.87 7.81 1.50
CA SER A 235 -7.00 6.62 2.35
C SER A 235 -5.71 5.80 2.46
N LEU A 236 -4.75 5.96 1.54
CA LEU A 236 -3.48 5.22 1.56
C LEU A 236 -2.54 5.66 2.66
N PHE A 237 -2.60 6.91 3.13
CA PHE A 237 -1.59 7.43 4.06
C PHE A 237 -1.53 6.65 5.37
N GLY A 238 -2.66 6.15 5.87
CA GLY A 238 -2.68 5.29 7.05
C GLY A 238 -1.91 3.99 6.84
N LEU A 239 -2.19 3.31 5.71
CA LEU A 239 -1.52 2.06 5.34
C LEU A 239 -0.04 2.28 5.04
N LEU A 240 0.31 3.29 4.24
CA LEU A 240 1.70 3.66 3.94
C LEU A 240 2.51 3.97 5.19
N ARG A 241 1.94 4.68 6.16
CA ARG A 241 2.61 4.98 7.43
C ARG A 241 2.86 3.70 8.23
N TYR A 242 1.87 2.81 8.30
CA TYR A 242 2.00 1.52 8.95
C TYR A 242 3.13 0.70 8.30
N THR A 243 3.07 0.50 6.98
CA THR A 243 4.05 -0.28 6.21
C THR A 243 5.45 0.34 6.30
N SER A 244 5.58 1.66 6.21
CA SER A 244 6.86 2.36 6.34
C SER A 244 7.50 2.13 7.71
N ASN A 245 6.71 2.15 8.78
CA ASN A 245 7.20 1.89 10.13
C ASN A 245 7.62 0.43 10.30
N ALA A 246 6.84 -0.51 9.77
CA ALA A 246 7.19 -1.93 9.78
C ALA A 246 8.52 -2.18 9.06
N VAL A 247 8.69 -1.61 7.86
CA VAL A 247 9.93 -1.75 7.07
C VAL A 247 11.11 -1.05 7.75
N LYS A 248 10.92 0.13 8.34
CA LYS A 248 12.00 0.88 9.03
C LYS A 248 12.59 0.10 10.21
N GLY A 249 11.82 -0.77 10.85
CA GLY A 249 12.30 -1.64 11.93
C GLY A 249 13.19 -2.80 11.45
N LEU A 250 13.22 -3.09 10.14
CA LEU A 250 13.95 -4.21 9.57
C LEU A 250 15.32 -3.76 9.07
N ALA A 251 16.39 -4.34 9.64
CA ALA A 251 17.76 -4.04 9.21
C ALA A 251 17.99 -4.46 7.75
N GLY A 252 18.66 -3.59 6.96
CA GLY A 252 19.04 -3.88 5.57
C GLY A 252 17.87 -3.96 4.58
N LYS A 253 16.73 -3.33 4.90
CA LYS A 253 15.55 -3.23 4.01
C LYS A 253 15.34 -1.80 3.46
N ASP A 254 16.45 -1.09 3.25
CA ASP A 254 16.48 0.29 2.77
C ASP A 254 15.79 0.45 1.41
N VAL A 255 15.87 -0.55 0.53
CA VAL A 255 15.19 -0.56 -0.78
C VAL A 255 13.67 -0.53 -0.62
N LEU A 256 13.11 -1.37 0.26
CA LEU A 256 11.67 -1.38 0.53
C LEU A 256 11.22 -0.06 1.16
N LEU A 257 12.03 0.51 2.07
CA LEU A 257 11.73 1.80 2.66
C LEU A 257 11.72 2.90 1.59
N ALA A 258 12.65 2.85 0.64
CA ALA A 258 12.69 3.79 -0.47
C ALA A 258 11.45 3.67 -1.36
N VAL A 259 10.96 2.46 -1.64
CA VAL A 259 9.69 2.25 -2.36
C VAL A 259 8.53 2.91 -1.62
N CYS A 260 8.39 2.69 -0.30
CA CYS A 260 7.35 3.35 0.50
C CYS A 260 7.41 4.87 0.37
N ARG A 261 8.61 5.46 0.40
CA ARG A 261 8.84 6.91 0.27
C ARG A 261 8.51 7.44 -1.12
N LEU A 262 8.85 6.71 -2.18
CA LEU A 262 8.47 7.08 -3.55
C LEU A 262 6.96 7.04 -3.73
N VAL A 263 6.29 6.00 -3.24
CA VAL A 263 4.82 5.89 -3.31
C VAL A 263 4.17 7.04 -2.55
N GLU A 264 4.62 7.32 -1.32
CA GLU A 264 4.12 8.45 -0.53
C GLU A 264 4.30 9.79 -1.27
N ALA A 265 5.47 10.02 -1.86
CA ALA A 265 5.74 11.21 -2.67
C ALA A 265 4.84 11.29 -3.91
N ALA A 266 4.67 10.20 -4.65
CA ALA A 266 3.81 10.15 -5.83
C ALA A 266 2.34 10.41 -5.50
N VAL A 267 1.84 9.86 -4.38
CA VAL A 267 0.48 10.10 -3.89
C VAL A 267 0.28 11.57 -3.52
N LEU A 268 1.24 12.20 -2.84
CA LEU A 268 1.20 13.64 -2.52
C LEU A 268 1.13 14.49 -3.80
N ARG A 269 1.93 14.19 -4.83
CA ARG A 269 1.86 14.92 -6.12
C ARG A 269 0.54 14.72 -6.83
N LYS A 270 -0.02 13.52 -6.77
CA LYS A 270 -1.33 13.19 -7.37
C LYS A 270 -2.44 14.01 -6.71
N LEU A 271 -2.44 14.10 -5.38
CA LEU A 271 -3.37 14.92 -4.61
C LEU A 271 -3.16 16.41 -4.86
N HIS A 272 -1.91 16.89 -4.88
CA HIS A 272 -1.58 18.27 -5.22
C HIS A 272 -2.16 18.69 -6.58
N ARG A 273 -2.00 17.84 -7.62
CA ARG A 273 -2.58 18.10 -8.95
C ARG A 273 -4.10 18.21 -8.89
N HIS A 274 -4.76 17.28 -8.20
CA HIS A 274 -6.21 17.32 -8.01
C HIS A 274 -6.67 18.60 -7.31
N ASP A 275 -6.02 18.98 -6.21
CA ASP A 275 -6.37 20.18 -5.47
C ASP A 275 -6.11 21.44 -6.29
N SER A 276 -5.12 21.42 -7.19
CA SER A 276 -4.80 22.55 -8.08
C SER A 276 -5.90 22.72 -9.13
N GLU A 277 -6.36 21.62 -9.73
CA GLU A 277 -7.51 21.60 -10.65
C GLU A 277 -8.79 22.08 -9.95
N LEU A 278 -9.04 21.60 -8.73
CA LEU A 278 -10.18 22.01 -7.92
C LEU A 278 -10.13 23.50 -7.56
N LEU A 279 -8.96 24.00 -7.15
CA LEU A 279 -8.76 25.42 -6.85
C LEU A 279 -9.01 26.27 -8.09
N LEU A 280 -8.47 25.88 -9.24
CA LEU A 280 -8.68 26.58 -10.50
C LEU A 280 -10.17 26.64 -10.88
N SER A 281 -10.90 25.52 -10.77
CA SER A 281 -12.35 25.48 -11.01
C SER A 281 -13.09 26.43 -10.07
N LYS A 282 -12.82 26.38 -8.76
CA LYS A 282 -13.48 27.25 -7.78
C LYS A 282 -13.21 28.74 -8.03
N VAL A 283 -11.99 29.09 -8.43
CA VAL A 283 -11.60 30.46 -8.76
C VAL A 283 -12.33 30.94 -10.02
N GLN A 284 -12.43 30.09 -11.05
CA GLN A 284 -13.17 30.40 -12.27
C GLN A 284 -14.67 30.59 -12.00
N ASP A 285 -15.25 29.77 -11.14
CA ASP A 285 -16.66 29.83 -10.75
C ASP A 285 -16.96 30.98 -9.76
N LYS A 286 -15.94 31.75 -9.34
CA LYS A 286 -16.03 32.78 -8.28
C LYS A 286 -16.68 32.25 -6.98
N ALA A 287 -16.55 30.94 -6.74
CA ALA A 287 -17.23 30.23 -5.67
C ALA A 287 -16.37 30.14 -4.39
N ILE A 288 -15.27 30.87 -4.30
CA ILE A 288 -14.28 30.74 -3.23
C ILE A 288 -13.80 32.11 -2.73
N GLU A 289 -13.70 32.23 -1.41
CA GLU A 289 -13.14 33.41 -0.75
C GLU A 289 -11.61 33.42 -0.83
N MET A 290 -11.00 34.60 -0.92
CA MET A 290 -9.54 34.75 -1.02
C MET A 290 -8.79 34.12 0.17
N GLN A 291 -9.40 34.11 1.35
CA GLN A 291 -8.84 33.46 2.54
C GLN A 291 -8.77 31.92 2.37
N GLU A 292 -9.81 31.31 1.78
CA GLU A 292 -9.82 29.87 1.50
C GLU A 292 -8.78 29.52 0.43
N VAL A 293 -8.64 30.35 -0.61
CA VAL A 293 -7.58 30.21 -1.64
C VAL A 293 -6.20 30.18 -0.97
N GLY A 294 -5.90 31.14 -0.09
CA GLY A 294 -4.63 31.18 0.64
C GLY A 294 -4.39 29.93 1.48
N GLY A 295 -5.43 29.41 2.15
CA GLY A 295 -5.36 28.18 2.93
C GLY A 295 -5.16 26.90 2.08
N MET A 296 -5.74 26.85 0.88
CA MET A 296 -5.49 25.75 -0.07
C MET A 296 -4.07 25.80 -0.63
N LEU A 297 -3.60 26.96 -1.08
CA LEU A 297 -2.25 27.14 -1.63
C LEU A 297 -1.17 26.79 -0.61
N LYS A 298 -1.34 27.21 0.65
CA LYS A 298 -0.39 26.88 1.72
C LYS A 298 -0.25 25.37 1.92
N ARG A 299 -1.37 24.65 1.99
CA ARG A 299 -1.37 23.18 2.14
C ARG A 299 -0.73 22.48 0.94
N GLN A 300 -1.05 22.94 -0.27
CA GLN A 300 -0.45 22.42 -1.50
C GLN A 300 1.07 22.57 -1.50
N MET A 301 1.57 23.74 -1.09
CA MET A 301 3.01 23.98 -0.98
C MET A 301 3.67 23.05 0.04
N GLU A 302 3.06 22.87 1.21
CA GLU A 302 3.56 21.95 2.26
C GLU A 302 3.62 20.49 1.76
N ASP A 303 2.59 20.05 1.02
CA ASP A 303 2.52 18.70 0.44
C ASP A 303 3.57 18.50 -0.67
N LEU A 304 3.80 19.52 -1.51
CA LEU A 304 4.82 19.50 -2.56
C LEU A 304 6.22 19.40 -1.96
N GLU A 305 6.55 20.27 -0.99
CA GLU A 305 7.84 20.24 -0.30
C GLU A 305 8.08 18.91 0.41
N ARG A 306 7.03 18.35 1.03
CA ARG A 306 7.11 17.03 1.65
C ARG A 306 7.38 15.96 0.59
N SER A 307 6.69 16.00 -0.54
CA SER A 307 6.93 15.09 -1.66
C SER A 307 8.37 15.17 -2.16
N ASP A 308 8.94 16.37 -2.31
CA ASP A 308 10.32 16.56 -2.75
C ASP A 308 11.31 15.92 -1.78
N ARG A 309 11.15 16.18 -0.48
CA ARG A 309 12.01 15.60 0.56
C ARG A 309 11.96 14.07 0.56
N LEU A 310 10.77 13.48 0.44
CA LEU A 310 10.58 12.03 0.40
C LEU A 310 11.24 11.41 -0.84
N ALA A 311 11.13 12.07 -1.99
CA ALA A 311 11.72 11.59 -3.23
C ALA A 311 13.26 11.63 -3.21
N VAL A 312 13.85 12.70 -2.66
CA VAL A 312 15.30 12.79 -2.46
C VAL A 312 15.77 11.68 -1.52
N GLN A 313 15.08 11.48 -0.39
CA GLN A 313 15.40 10.39 0.54
C GLN A 313 15.33 9.03 -0.13
N ALA A 314 14.29 8.78 -0.94
CA ALA A 314 14.17 7.52 -1.65
C ALA A 314 15.28 7.33 -2.70
N SER A 315 15.59 8.37 -3.47
CA SER A 315 16.66 8.36 -4.46
C SER A 315 18.02 8.05 -3.80
N ASP A 316 18.30 8.66 -2.66
CA ASP A 316 19.53 8.40 -1.89
C ASP A 316 19.61 6.94 -1.42
N LEU A 317 18.52 6.40 -0.88
CA LEU A 317 18.45 5.01 -0.43
C LEU A 317 18.63 4.03 -1.59
N LEU A 318 17.91 4.24 -2.70
CA LEU A 318 18.01 3.40 -3.89
C LEU A 318 19.40 3.46 -4.51
N THR A 319 19.98 4.65 -4.67
CA THR A 319 21.32 4.78 -5.29
C THR A 319 22.39 4.06 -4.47
N LYS A 320 22.30 4.12 -3.13
CA LYS A 320 23.27 3.48 -2.23
C LYS A 320 23.11 1.97 -2.14
N ARG A 321 21.89 1.45 -2.20
CA ARG A 321 21.59 0.07 -1.84
C ARG A 321 21.15 -0.79 -2.99
N LEU A 322 20.47 -0.26 -4.00
CA LEU A 322 19.85 -1.07 -5.04
C LEU A 322 20.87 -1.96 -5.76
N ARG A 323 22.07 -1.42 -6.07
CA ARG A 323 23.13 -2.17 -6.75
C ARG A 323 23.73 -3.29 -5.90
N SER A 324 23.88 -3.10 -4.59
CA SER A 324 24.44 -4.11 -3.69
C SER A 324 23.40 -5.13 -3.26
N ASP A 325 22.20 -4.66 -2.97
CA ASP A 325 21.16 -5.40 -2.29
C ASP A 325 20.23 -6.11 -3.27
N CYS A 326 19.99 -5.53 -4.44
CA CYS A 326 19.08 -6.05 -5.46
C CYS A 326 19.74 -5.98 -6.86
N PRO A 327 20.83 -6.72 -7.11
CA PRO A 327 21.60 -6.63 -8.34
C PRO A 327 20.79 -7.07 -9.58
N ARG A 328 19.78 -7.94 -9.45
CA ARG A 328 18.97 -8.37 -10.59
C ARG A 328 18.01 -7.25 -11.00
N LEU A 329 17.40 -6.56 -10.04
CA LEU A 329 16.54 -5.41 -10.27
C LEU A 329 17.34 -4.26 -10.85
N TRP A 330 18.53 -3.97 -10.30
CA TRP A 330 19.45 -3.01 -10.89
C TRP A 330 19.72 -3.33 -12.37
N LYS A 331 20.08 -4.58 -12.66
CA LYS A 331 20.33 -5.05 -14.03
C LYS A 331 19.12 -4.84 -14.94
N ARG A 332 17.91 -5.19 -14.49
CA ARG A 332 16.67 -4.98 -15.25
C ARG A 332 16.43 -3.52 -15.59
N ILE A 333 16.67 -2.62 -14.65
CA ILE A 333 16.48 -1.17 -14.84
C ILE A 333 17.51 -0.59 -15.82
N THR A 334 18.75 -1.09 -15.81
CA THR A 334 19.82 -0.55 -16.66
C THR A 334 19.87 -1.14 -18.07
N GLU A 335 19.38 -2.37 -18.27
CA GLU A 335 19.56 -3.11 -19.53
C GLU A 335 18.29 -3.22 -20.40
N GLN A 336 17.12 -2.74 -19.94
CA GLN A 336 15.90 -2.87 -20.75
C GLN A 336 15.82 -1.85 -21.89
N ASP A 337 15.63 -2.38 -23.11
CA ASP A 337 15.38 -1.59 -24.32
C ASP A 337 14.05 -0.84 -24.27
N GLU A 338 14.06 0.39 -24.82
CA GLU A 338 12.93 1.32 -24.80
C GLU A 338 11.61 0.81 -25.41
N ILE A 339 11.69 -0.22 -26.27
CA ILE A 339 10.60 -0.68 -27.15
C ILE A 339 9.59 -1.58 -26.40
N GLN A 340 10.02 -2.34 -25.39
CA GLN A 340 9.17 -3.29 -24.67
C GLN A 340 8.28 -2.63 -23.58
N ALA A 341 8.52 -1.37 -23.25
CA ALA A 341 7.90 -0.70 -22.11
C ALA A 341 6.49 -0.16 -22.33
N ARG A 342 5.90 -0.33 -23.52
CA ARG A 342 4.59 0.25 -23.84
C ARG A 342 3.40 -0.51 -23.24
N GLN A 343 3.62 -1.71 -22.72
CA GLN A 343 2.59 -2.54 -22.10
C GLN A 343 3.12 -3.06 -20.76
N ILE A 344 2.96 -2.26 -19.71
CA ILE A 344 3.32 -2.68 -18.35
C ILE A 344 2.14 -3.46 -17.79
N ASP A 345 2.30 -4.78 -17.70
CA ASP A 345 1.37 -5.64 -16.97
C ASP A 345 1.85 -5.77 -15.52
N VAL A 346 1.33 -4.90 -14.68
CA VAL A 346 1.61 -4.88 -13.24
C VAL A 346 1.09 -6.14 -12.54
N GLY A 347 0.19 -6.89 -13.17
CA GLY A 347 -0.47 -8.06 -12.59
C GLY A 347 0.43 -9.28 -12.51
N ARG A 348 1.53 -9.33 -13.28
CA ARG A 348 2.46 -10.46 -13.36
C ARG A 348 3.89 -10.01 -13.10
N GLU A 349 4.73 -10.88 -12.51
CA GLU A 349 6.14 -10.53 -12.25
C GLU A 349 6.90 -10.30 -13.57
N GLU A 350 6.60 -11.09 -14.60
CA GLU A 350 7.20 -10.98 -15.94
C GLU A 350 6.73 -9.73 -16.68
N GLY A 351 5.51 -9.27 -16.39
CA GLY A 351 4.91 -8.07 -16.97
C GLY A 351 5.40 -6.76 -16.34
N CYS A 352 6.04 -6.82 -15.17
CA CYS A 352 6.66 -5.68 -14.51
C CYS A 352 7.96 -5.28 -15.23
N VAL A 353 7.85 -4.70 -16.42
CA VAL A 353 8.94 -4.09 -17.19
C VAL A 353 9.16 -2.68 -16.66
N VAL A 354 10.37 -2.36 -16.21
CA VAL A 354 10.70 -1.05 -15.61
C VAL A 354 11.75 -0.38 -16.49
N LYS A 355 11.29 0.58 -17.30
CA LYS A 355 12.11 1.24 -18.33
C LYS A 355 13.06 2.33 -17.81
N ALA A 356 12.98 2.72 -16.55
CA ALA A 356 13.82 3.78 -16.05
C ALA A 356 13.95 3.73 -14.53
N TRP A 357 14.94 4.46 -14.03
CA TRP A 357 15.01 4.80 -12.62
C TRP A 357 13.65 5.39 -12.19
N PRO A 358 13.03 4.91 -11.11
CA PRO A 358 11.75 5.42 -10.67
C PRO A 358 11.91 6.88 -10.26
N THR A 359 11.47 7.78 -11.12
CA THR A 359 11.42 9.22 -10.86
C THR A 359 10.00 9.62 -10.47
N LEU A 360 9.85 10.81 -9.89
CA LEU A 360 8.54 11.39 -9.62
C LEU A 360 7.76 11.76 -10.90
N SER A 361 8.43 11.77 -12.06
CA SER A 361 7.80 11.93 -13.37
C SER A 361 7.29 10.62 -13.95
N SER A 362 7.69 9.47 -13.38
CA SER A 362 7.15 8.17 -13.78
C SER A 362 5.66 8.11 -13.45
N GLY A 363 4.88 7.46 -14.31
CA GLY A 363 3.48 7.19 -14.01
C GLY A 363 3.35 6.24 -12.82
N MET A 364 2.14 6.17 -12.26
CA MET A 364 1.86 5.24 -11.16
C MET A 364 2.10 3.77 -11.57
N PRO A 365 1.72 3.30 -12.78
CA PRO A 365 1.98 1.92 -13.18
C PRO A 365 3.47 1.55 -13.20
N GLU A 366 4.35 2.43 -13.69
CA GLU A 366 5.80 2.20 -13.65
C GLU A 366 6.32 2.09 -12.21
N LEU A 367 5.87 2.99 -11.34
CA LEU A 367 6.26 2.98 -9.93
C LEU A 367 5.77 1.71 -9.22
N VAL A 368 4.54 1.28 -9.52
CA VAL A 368 3.98 0.05 -8.97
C VAL A 368 4.79 -1.15 -9.46
N ALA A 369 5.03 -1.28 -10.76
CA ALA A 369 5.85 -2.36 -11.32
C ALA A 369 7.25 -2.43 -10.68
N PHE A 370 7.93 -1.28 -10.56
CA PHE A 370 9.22 -1.19 -9.84
C PHE A 370 9.10 -1.65 -8.39
N GLY A 371 8.10 -1.14 -7.67
CA GLY A 371 7.88 -1.51 -6.28
C GLY A 371 7.65 -3.02 -6.10
N ARG A 372 6.84 -3.63 -6.97
CA ARG A 372 6.54 -5.07 -6.91
C ARG A 372 7.79 -5.91 -7.17
N LEU A 373 8.61 -5.54 -8.17
CA LEU A 373 9.90 -6.20 -8.40
C LEU A 373 10.85 -6.06 -7.21
N ALA A 374 10.92 -4.87 -6.61
CA ALA A 374 11.77 -4.63 -5.43
C ALA A 374 11.35 -5.50 -4.24
N VAL A 375 10.04 -5.65 -4.02
CA VAL A 375 9.49 -6.55 -3.00
C VAL A 375 9.85 -8.01 -3.29
N ALA A 376 9.60 -8.49 -4.51
CA ALA A 376 9.89 -9.87 -4.92
C ALA A 376 11.39 -10.21 -4.81
N GLU A 377 12.28 -9.31 -5.24
CA GLU A 377 13.72 -9.53 -5.15
C GLU A 377 14.23 -9.50 -3.71
N THR A 378 13.73 -8.57 -2.89
CA THR A 378 14.08 -8.53 -1.46
C THR A 378 13.66 -9.82 -0.77
N ALA A 379 12.43 -10.28 -1.01
CA ALA A 379 11.93 -11.54 -0.45
C ALA A 379 12.79 -12.73 -0.88
N ARG A 380 13.14 -12.82 -2.17
CA ARG A 380 13.98 -13.88 -2.73
C ARG A 380 15.41 -13.89 -2.16
N ARG A 381 16.02 -12.70 -2.04
CA ARG A 381 17.37 -12.54 -1.45
C ARG A 381 17.41 -13.04 -0.02
N ASP A 382 16.38 -12.73 0.75
CA ASP A 382 16.27 -13.09 2.16
C ASP A 382 15.69 -14.50 2.39
N GLY A 383 15.55 -15.30 1.32
CA GLY A 383 15.13 -16.70 1.42
C GLY A 383 13.67 -16.90 1.83
N LEU A 384 12.80 -15.91 1.63
CA LEU A 384 11.36 -16.03 1.92
C LEU A 384 10.66 -16.85 0.83
N VAL A 385 10.74 -18.18 0.96
CA VAL A 385 10.12 -19.14 0.02
C VAL A 385 8.60 -19.00 -0.04
N GLU A 386 7.98 -18.56 1.06
CA GLU A 386 6.52 -18.39 1.18
C GLU A 386 5.99 -17.15 0.44
N PHE A 387 6.86 -16.17 0.14
CA PHE A 387 6.41 -14.94 -0.51
C PHE A 387 6.37 -15.11 -2.03
N GLN A 388 5.19 -14.93 -2.61
CA GLN A 388 4.98 -14.82 -4.05
C GLN A 388 4.14 -13.58 -4.33
N LEU A 389 4.46 -12.88 -5.42
CA LEU A 389 3.63 -11.78 -5.88
C LEU A 389 2.25 -12.30 -6.26
N VAL A 390 1.20 -11.64 -5.80
CA VAL A 390 -0.17 -12.02 -6.18
C VAL A 390 -0.41 -11.69 -7.64
N GLU A 391 -0.75 -12.70 -8.42
CA GLU A 391 -1.15 -12.52 -9.81
C GLU A 391 -2.55 -11.93 -9.91
N VAL A 392 -2.71 -10.89 -10.72
CA VAL A 392 -4.02 -10.32 -11.07
C VAL A 392 -4.23 -10.49 -12.57
N ARG A 393 -5.16 -11.35 -12.96
CA ARG A 393 -5.45 -11.66 -14.37
C ARG A 393 -6.65 -10.86 -14.86
N GLU A 394 -6.57 -10.35 -16.08
CA GLU A 394 -7.72 -9.86 -16.85
C GLU A 394 -8.51 -11.08 -17.37
N GLU A 395 -9.84 -11.04 -17.32
CA GLU A 395 -10.66 -12.13 -17.90
C GLU A 395 -10.80 -11.77 -19.38
N GLU A 396 -10.36 -12.69 -20.24
CA GLU A 396 -10.45 -12.56 -21.70
C GLU A 396 -11.89 -12.67 -22.21
#